data_AF-A0A975Y465-F1
#
_entry.id   AF-A0A975Y465-F1
#
_cell.length_a   1.000
_cell.length_b   1.000
_cell.length_c   1.000
_cell.angle_alpha   90.00
_cell.angle_beta   90.00
_cell.angle_gamma   90.00
#
_symmetry.space_group_name_H-M   'P 1'
#
loop_
_entity.id
_entity.type
_entity.pdbx_description
1 polymer ?
#
loop_
_entity_poly.entity_id
_entity_poly.type
_entity_poly.pdbx_seq_one_letter_code
_entity_poly.pdbx_strand_id
1 'polypeptide(L)'
;MTSDIKKEWDKHQSPFARKWLTQMVAKKKFKFIYISIDNKLWSQVETIAANISNKRIEAMTKDLCLIEAALATDKIVISLDDNTARKFFSAASVQIDCLKNIVWVNPDKVEEETPIEWLKNGAEVESDRLLGNYNTKNE
;
A
#
# COMPACT_ATOMS: atom_id res chain seq x y z
N MET A 1 6.25 6.71 7.88
CA MET A 1 6.50 7.36 6.58
C MET A 1 7.97 7.26 6.24
N THR A 2 8.24 6.65 5.09
CA THR A 2 9.57 6.49 4.49
C THR A 2 10.00 7.79 3.80
N SER A 3 11.27 7.86 3.37
CA SER A 3 11.80 9.02 2.64
C SER A 3 11.03 9.30 1.35
N ASP A 4 10.64 8.28 0.60
CA ASP A 4 10.00 8.47 -0.70
C ASP A 4 8.52 8.84 -0.57
N ILE A 5 7.80 8.22 0.38
CA ILE A 5 6.45 8.70 0.74
C ILE A 5 6.50 10.15 1.23
N LYS A 6 7.54 10.54 1.99
CA LYS A 6 7.69 11.94 2.43
C LYS A 6 7.86 12.89 1.25
N LYS A 7 8.69 12.56 0.25
CA LYS A 7 8.88 13.40 -0.94
C LYS A 7 7.56 13.61 -1.70
N GLU A 8 6.81 12.52 -1.90
CA GLU A 8 5.53 12.57 -2.58
C GLU A 8 4.49 13.36 -1.76
N TRP A 9 4.43 13.11 -0.45
CA TRP A 9 3.58 13.84 0.47
C TRP A 9 3.87 15.35 0.45
N ASP A 10 5.13 15.75 0.53
CA ASP A 10 5.51 17.16 0.56
C ASP A 10 5.10 17.90 -0.71
N LYS A 11 5.13 17.21 -1.85
CA LYS A 11 4.71 17.73 -3.16
C LYS A 11 3.19 17.89 -3.28
N HIS A 12 2.41 16.99 -2.66
CA HIS A 12 0.96 16.89 -2.88
C HIS A 12 0.08 17.24 -1.67
N GLN A 13 0.66 17.48 -0.49
CA GLN A 13 -0.12 17.73 0.73
C GLN A 13 -0.98 19.00 0.66
N SER A 14 -2.24 18.87 1.08
CA SER A 14 -3.13 20.00 1.32
C SER A 14 -2.83 20.66 2.69
N PRO A 15 -3.32 21.88 2.94
CA PRO A 15 -3.22 22.50 4.27
C PRO A 15 -3.82 21.63 5.39
N PHE A 16 -4.91 20.91 5.09
CA PHE A 16 -5.52 19.95 6.00
C PHE A 16 -4.55 18.80 6.33
N ALA A 17 -3.99 18.17 5.30
CA ALA A 17 -3.06 17.04 5.46
C ALA A 17 -1.82 17.44 6.27
N ARG A 18 -1.27 18.64 6.01
CA ARG A 18 -0.16 19.19 6.80
C ARG A 18 -0.51 19.36 8.27
N LYS A 19 -1.67 19.97 8.57
CA LYS A 19 -2.14 20.17 9.96
C LYS A 19 -2.35 18.83 10.66
N TRP A 20 -2.95 17.86 9.98
CA TRP A 20 -3.14 16.51 10.50
C TRP A 20 -1.80 15.84 10.85
N LEU A 21 -0.81 15.92 9.95
CA LEU A 21 0.52 15.36 10.17
C LEU A 21 1.19 15.96 11.41
N THR A 22 1.19 17.29 11.54
CA THR A 22 1.74 17.98 12.72
C THR A 22 1.09 17.49 14.02
N GLN A 23 -0.24 17.33 14.02
CA GLN A 23 -0.96 16.81 15.19
C GLN A 23 -0.58 15.36 15.50
N MET A 24 -0.42 14.49 14.49
CA MET A 24 -0.04 13.09 14.71
C MET A 24 1.40 12.96 15.22
N VAL A 25 2.32 13.79 14.72
CA VAL A 25 3.69 13.86 15.25
C VAL A 25 3.69 14.31 16.71
N ALA A 26 2.98 15.39 17.04
CA ALA A 26 2.88 15.89 18.42
C ALA A 26 2.28 14.85 19.38
N LYS A 27 1.32 14.04 18.91
CA LYS A 27 0.71 12.94 19.67
C LYS A 27 1.54 11.66 19.69
N LYS A 28 2.74 11.64 19.09
CA LYS A 28 3.60 10.44 18.92
C LYS A 28 2.90 9.28 18.18
N LYS A 29 1.90 9.61 17.36
CA LYS A 29 1.14 8.65 16.54
C LYS A 29 1.71 8.49 15.13
N PHE A 30 2.79 9.20 14.80
CA PHE A 30 3.44 9.16 13.50
C PHE A 30 4.90 8.75 13.64
N LYS A 31 5.34 7.77 12.85
CA LYS A 31 6.73 7.30 12.82
C LYS A 31 7.38 7.66 11.50
N PHE A 32 8.55 8.30 11.56
CA PHE A 32 9.44 8.43 10.41
C PHE A 32 10.40 7.24 10.40
N ILE A 33 10.57 6.60 9.25
CA ILE A 33 11.39 5.40 9.10
C ILE A 33 12.31 5.64 7.91
N TYR A 34 13.58 5.30 8.05
CA TYR A 34 14.52 5.30 6.95
C TYR A 34 14.73 3.86 6.50
N ILE A 35 14.46 3.60 5.23
CA ILE A 35 14.65 2.29 4.60
C ILE A 35 15.51 2.48 3.35
N SER A 36 16.33 1.49 3.04
CA SER A 36 17.00 1.41 1.75
C SER A 36 16.04 0.88 0.69
N ILE A 37 16.13 1.41 -0.52
CA ILE A 37 15.39 0.92 -1.69
C ILE A 37 15.75 -0.55 -1.93
N ASP A 38 14.75 -1.41 -2.06
CA ASP A 38 14.96 -2.81 -2.42
C ASP A 38 15.01 -2.95 -3.94
N ASN A 39 16.18 -2.71 -4.53
CA ASN A 39 16.38 -2.80 -5.99
C ASN A 39 15.92 -4.15 -6.57
N LYS A 40 16.00 -5.24 -5.80
CA LYS A 40 15.57 -6.56 -6.26
C LYS A 40 14.04 -6.59 -6.39
N LEU A 41 13.32 -6.12 -5.38
CA LEU A 41 11.85 -6.01 -5.43
C LEU A 41 11.40 -5.12 -6.60
N TRP A 42 12.05 -3.97 -6.77
CA TRP A 42 11.79 -3.06 -7.88
C TRP A 42 11.95 -3.74 -9.25
N SER A 43 13.10 -4.38 -9.49
CA SER A 43 13.33 -5.09 -10.76
C SER A 43 12.33 -6.23 -10.99
N GLN A 44 11.94 -6.96 -9.94
CA GLN A 44 10.92 -8.02 -10.07
C GLN A 44 9.55 -7.46 -10.46
N VAL A 45 9.11 -6.38 -9.80
CA VAL A 45 7.84 -5.72 -10.08
C VAL A 45 7.83 -5.13 -11.50
N GLU A 46 8.90 -4.44 -11.90
CA GLU A 46 9.03 -3.86 -13.24
C GLU A 46 9.00 -4.93 -14.32
N THR A 47 9.74 -6.04 -14.13
CA THR A 47 9.73 -7.18 -15.07
C THR A 47 8.33 -7.76 -15.24
N ILE A 48 7.60 -7.99 -14.14
CA ILE A 48 6.24 -8.53 -14.18
C ILE A 48 5.28 -7.55 -14.86
N ALA A 49 5.40 -6.25 -14.58
CA ALA A 49 4.54 -5.23 -15.15
C ALA A 49 4.79 -5.03 -16.66
N ALA A 50 6.07 -5.05 -17.08
CA ALA A 50 6.49 -4.87 -18.46
C ALA A 50 6.02 -5.99 -19.40
N ASN A 51 5.90 -7.22 -18.89
CA ASN A 51 5.35 -8.34 -19.64
C ASN A 51 3.87 -8.18 -20.02
N ILE A 52 3.19 -7.12 -19.54
CA ILE A 52 1.74 -6.95 -19.68
C ILE A 52 1.38 -5.62 -20.35
N SER A 53 1.80 -4.48 -19.79
CA SER A 53 1.61 -3.15 -20.44
C SER A 53 2.35 -2.02 -19.71
N ASN A 54 2.71 -0.96 -20.44
CA ASN A 54 3.32 0.25 -19.87
C ASN A 54 2.45 0.94 -18.81
N LYS A 55 1.12 0.97 -18.99
CA LYS A 55 0.18 1.54 -18.00
C LYS A 55 0.25 0.81 -16.66
N ARG A 56 0.49 -0.51 -16.69
CA ARG A 56 0.65 -1.33 -15.48
C ARG A 56 1.98 -1.04 -14.77
N ILE A 57 3.05 -0.79 -15.52
CA ILE A 57 4.35 -0.37 -14.96
C ILE A 57 4.15 0.92 -14.17
N GLU A 58 3.61 1.97 -14.80
CA GLU A 58 3.44 3.28 -14.15
C GLU A 58 2.62 3.21 -12.86
N ALA A 59 1.50 2.47 -12.89
CA ALA A 59 0.65 2.30 -11.70
C ALA A 59 1.38 1.58 -10.56
N MET A 60 2.06 0.47 -10.86
CA MET A 60 2.78 -0.31 -9.84
C MET A 60 4.00 0.45 -9.30
N THR A 61 4.81 1.04 -10.18
CA THR A 61 6.03 1.74 -9.78
C THR A 61 5.73 2.95 -8.90
N LYS A 62 4.62 3.66 -9.16
CA LYS A 62 4.19 4.79 -8.31
C LYS A 62 3.88 4.35 -6.88
N ASP A 63 3.11 3.28 -6.73
CA ASP A 63 2.64 2.81 -5.43
C ASP A 63 3.60 1.80 -4.75
N LEU A 64 4.71 1.46 -5.39
CA LEU A 64 5.71 0.54 -4.84
C LEU A 64 6.33 1.06 -3.53
N CYS A 65 6.45 2.38 -3.38
CA CYS A 65 6.90 2.98 -2.13
C CYS A 65 5.97 2.69 -0.93
N LEU A 66 4.67 2.46 -1.18
CA LEU A 66 3.70 2.05 -0.16
C LEU A 66 3.94 0.59 0.27
N ILE A 67 4.24 -0.28 -0.69
CA ILE A 67 4.60 -1.68 -0.44
C ILE A 67 5.86 -1.76 0.41
N GLU A 68 6.94 -1.04 0.05
CA GLU A 68 8.18 -1.03 0.83
C GLU A 68 7.96 -0.53 2.25
N ALA A 69 7.15 0.54 2.41
CA ALA A 69 6.80 1.03 3.74
C ALA A 69 6.04 -0.02 4.56
N ALA A 70 5.05 -0.70 3.96
CA ALA A 70 4.28 -1.75 4.60
C ALA A 70 5.17 -2.94 5.00
N LEU A 71 6.08 -3.38 4.13
CA LEU A 71 7.04 -4.45 4.42
C LEU A 71 7.97 -4.11 5.58
N ALA A 72 8.31 -2.83 5.74
CA ALA A 72 9.12 -2.33 6.85
C ALA A 72 8.33 -2.08 8.15
N THR A 73 7.00 -2.17 8.12
CA THR A 73 6.13 -1.90 9.28
C THR A 73 5.24 -3.09 9.64
N ASP A 74 3.95 -2.94 9.39
CA ASP A 74 2.83 -3.76 9.84
C ASP A 74 2.18 -4.52 8.68
N LYS A 75 2.75 -4.41 7.46
CA LYS A 75 2.25 -5.01 6.22
C LYS A 75 0.84 -4.52 5.86
N ILE A 76 0.46 -3.31 6.26
CA ILE A 76 -0.85 -2.73 5.96
C ILE A 76 -0.68 -1.55 4.99
N VAL A 77 -1.51 -1.53 3.95
CA VAL A 77 -1.70 -0.38 3.05
C VAL A 77 -3.17 0.04 3.10
N ILE A 78 -3.41 1.31 3.44
CA ILE A 78 -4.72 1.93 3.34
C ILE A 78 -4.64 2.99 2.24
N SER A 79 -5.36 2.79 1.14
CA SER A 79 -5.27 3.64 -0.05
C SER A 79 -6.62 3.79 -0.73
N LEU A 80 -6.89 4.98 -1.26
CA LEU A 80 -8.09 5.26 -2.07
C LEU A 80 -8.02 4.68 -3.49
N ASP A 81 -6.96 3.93 -3.83
CA ASP A 81 -6.86 3.21 -5.11
C ASP A 81 -8.13 2.40 -5.40
N ASP A 82 -8.72 2.65 -6.57
CA ASP A 82 -9.99 2.07 -7.02
C ASP A 82 -9.80 0.69 -7.67
N ASN A 83 -8.94 -0.12 -7.06
CA ASN A 83 -8.55 -1.46 -7.50
C ASN A 83 -7.64 -1.50 -8.74
N THR A 84 -6.90 -0.45 -9.05
CA THR A 84 -5.89 -0.50 -10.12
C THR A 84 -4.59 -1.09 -9.59
N ALA A 85 -3.92 -0.40 -8.66
CA ALA A 85 -2.67 -0.86 -8.08
C ALA A 85 -2.87 -2.14 -7.27
N ARG A 86 -3.95 -2.24 -6.49
CA ARG A 86 -4.26 -3.45 -5.69
C ARG A 86 -4.38 -4.70 -6.54
N LYS A 87 -5.09 -4.65 -7.68
CA LYS A 87 -5.21 -5.78 -8.62
C LYS A 87 -3.85 -6.18 -9.19
N PHE A 88 -3.04 -5.19 -9.57
CA PHE A 88 -1.74 -5.46 -10.16
C PHE A 88 -0.75 -6.06 -9.17
N PHE A 89 -0.72 -5.57 -7.94
CA PHE A 89 0.09 -6.16 -6.87
C PHE A 89 -0.44 -7.52 -6.41
N SER A 90 -1.76 -7.72 -6.38
CA SER A 90 -2.35 -9.05 -6.13
C SER A 90 -1.90 -10.06 -7.18
N ALA A 91 -1.96 -9.72 -8.47
CA ALA A 91 -1.46 -10.59 -9.53
C ALA A 91 0.06 -10.80 -9.45
N ALA A 92 0.85 -9.79 -9.07
CA ALA A 92 2.29 -9.94 -8.86
C ALA A 92 2.63 -10.81 -7.65
N SER A 93 1.76 -10.87 -6.63
CA SER A 93 1.96 -11.67 -5.43
C SER A 93 1.99 -13.18 -5.70
N VAL A 94 1.48 -13.63 -6.84
CA VAL A 94 1.62 -15.03 -7.30
C VAL A 94 3.10 -15.41 -7.47
N GLN A 95 3.94 -14.46 -7.90
CA GLN A 95 5.37 -14.66 -8.17
C GLN A 95 6.28 -14.04 -7.09
N ILE A 96 5.79 -13.05 -6.34
CA ILE A 96 6.57 -12.35 -5.32
C ILE A 96 5.95 -12.61 -3.94
N ASP A 97 6.54 -13.56 -3.21
CA ASP A 97 6.00 -14.07 -1.94
C ASP A 97 5.83 -13.00 -0.86
N CYS A 98 6.72 -12.00 -0.79
CA CYS A 98 6.62 -10.96 0.23
C CYS A 98 5.35 -10.10 0.09
N LEU A 99 4.76 -10.04 -1.11
CA LEU A 99 3.52 -9.30 -1.35
C LEU A 99 2.28 -10.01 -0.82
N LYS A 100 2.30 -11.36 -0.73
CA LYS A 100 1.12 -12.17 -0.39
C LYS A 100 0.49 -11.77 0.94
N ASN A 101 1.34 -11.42 1.91
CA ASN A 101 0.95 -11.13 3.30
C ASN A 101 0.69 -9.63 3.56
N ILE A 102 0.59 -8.81 2.52
CA ILE A 102 0.23 -7.41 2.65
C ILE A 102 -1.29 -7.30 2.66
N VAL A 103 -1.82 -6.68 3.71
CA VAL A 103 -3.21 -6.25 3.81
C VAL A 103 -3.37 -4.96 3.02
N TRP A 104 -4.35 -4.92 2.11
CA TRP A 104 -4.68 -3.72 1.37
C TRP A 104 -6.15 -3.39 1.55
N VAL A 105 -6.46 -2.16 1.97
CA VAL A 105 -7.83 -1.71 2.27
C VAL A 105 -8.10 -0.37 1.60
N ASN A 106 -9.28 -0.24 0.98
CA ASN A 106 -9.78 1.03 0.48
C ASN A 106 -10.74 1.66 1.51
N PRO A 107 -10.39 2.82 2.12
CA PRO A 107 -11.20 3.41 3.18
C PRO A 107 -12.54 3.98 2.70
N ASP A 108 -12.75 4.14 1.38
CA ASP A 108 -14.00 4.63 0.77
C ASP A 108 -15.01 3.49 0.50
N LYS A 109 -14.56 2.23 0.53
CA LYS A 109 -15.40 1.03 0.38
C LYS A 109 -16.01 0.62 1.70
N VAL A 110 -16.83 1.51 2.27
CA VAL A 110 -17.34 1.37 3.64
C VAL A 110 -18.28 0.18 3.79
N GLU A 111 -19.08 -0.11 2.77
CA GLU A 111 -20.04 -1.21 2.79
C GLU A 111 -19.36 -2.56 2.57
N GLU A 112 -18.40 -2.63 1.64
CA GLU A 112 -17.75 -3.88 1.26
C GLU A 112 -16.57 -4.25 2.15
N GLU A 113 -15.80 -3.27 2.62
CA GLU A 113 -14.58 -3.50 3.38
C GLU A 113 -14.68 -3.10 4.85
N THR A 114 -15.77 -2.44 5.29
CA THR A 114 -15.99 -2.04 6.69
C THR A 114 -14.74 -1.51 7.42
N PRO A 115 -13.95 -0.60 6.82
CA PRO A 115 -12.58 -0.30 7.25
C PRO A 115 -12.51 0.36 8.63
N ILE A 116 -13.54 1.11 9.01
CA ILE A 116 -13.61 1.79 10.31
C ILE A 116 -13.74 0.77 11.45
N GLU A 117 -14.62 -0.22 11.28
CA GLU A 117 -14.84 -1.25 12.30
C GLU A 117 -13.62 -2.14 12.44
N TRP A 118 -13.03 -2.54 11.31
CA TRP A 118 -11.76 -3.27 11.27
C TRP A 118 -10.64 -2.52 12.02
N LEU A 119 -10.47 -1.22 11.80
CA LEU A 119 -9.48 -0.41 12.52
C LEU A 119 -9.77 -0.31 14.02
N LYS A 120 -11.04 -0.19 14.43
CA LYS A 120 -11.43 -0.17 15.84
C LYS A 120 -11.12 -1.49 16.55
N ASN A 121 -11.25 -2.60 15.82
CA ASN A 121 -10.94 -3.94 16.30
C ASN A 121 -9.45 -4.28 16.22
N GLY A 122 -8.58 -3.28 16.05
CA GLY A 122 -7.13 -3.46 16.13
C GLY A 122 -6.45 -3.78 14.81
N ALA A 123 -7.17 -3.67 13.68
CA ALA A 123 -6.65 -3.93 12.34
C ALA A 123 -6.08 -5.36 12.18
N GLU A 124 -6.79 -6.36 12.72
CA GLU A 124 -6.38 -7.75 12.62
C GLU A 124 -6.27 -8.21 11.16
N VAL A 125 -5.34 -9.13 10.88
CA VAL A 125 -5.10 -9.59 9.51
C VAL A 125 -6.26 -10.49 9.08
N GLU A 126 -7.12 -9.97 8.23
CA GLU A 126 -8.21 -10.72 7.60
C GLU A 126 -7.74 -11.28 6.26
N SER A 127 -7.93 -12.59 6.08
CA SER A 127 -7.45 -13.36 4.91
C SER A 127 -7.87 -12.73 3.58
N ASP A 128 -9.04 -12.13 3.58
CA ASP A 128 -9.76 -11.67 2.40
C ASP A 128 -9.39 -10.22 2.02
N ARG A 129 -8.58 -9.55 2.85
CA ARG A 129 -7.89 -8.28 2.59
C ARG A 129 -6.46 -8.45 2.08
N LEU A 130 -5.91 -9.66 2.19
CA LEU A 130 -4.55 -9.97 1.73
C LEU A 130 -4.45 -9.89 0.21
N LEU A 131 -3.37 -9.28 -0.30
CA LEU A 131 -3.08 -9.25 -1.73
C LEU A 131 -3.04 -10.65 -2.34
N GLY A 132 -2.53 -11.66 -1.60
CA GLY A 132 -2.48 -13.05 -2.06
C GLY A 132 -3.85 -13.68 -2.35
N ASN A 133 -4.91 -13.20 -1.70
CA ASN A 133 -6.27 -13.76 -1.77
C ASN A 133 -7.27 -12.82 -2.44
N TYR A 134 -6.82 -11.67 -2.93
CA TYR A 134 -7.73 -10.67 -3.50
C TYR A 134 -8.27 -11.09 -4.89
N ASN A 135 -7.46 -11.76 -5.71
CA ASN A 135 -7.90 -12.23 -7.03
C ASN A 135 -8.77 -13.49 -7.00
N THR A 136 -8.73 -14.30 -5.93
CA THR A 136 -9.54 -15.53 -5.80
C THR A 136 -11.02 -15.25 -5.48
N LYS A 137 -11.40 -13.98 -5.29
CA LYS A 137 -12.79 -13.55 -5.09
C LYS A 137 -13.56 -13.25 -6.39
N ASN A 138 -12.88 -13.18 -7.53
CA ASN A 138 -13.47 -12.73 -8.81
C ASN A 138 -13.52 -13.83 -9.90
N GLU A 139 -13.31 -15.09 -9.53
CA GLU A 139 -13.62 -16.28 -10.36
C GLU A 139 -14.87 -16.98 -9.80
#